data_AF-A0A1H7T7I7-F1
#
_entry.id   AF-A0A1H7T7I7-F1
#
_cell.length_a   1.000
_cell.length_b   1.000
_cell.length_c   1.000
_cell.angle_alpha   90.00
_cell.angle_beta   90.00
_cell.angle_gamma   90.00
#
_symmetry.space_group_name_H-M   'P 1'
#
loop_
_entity.id
_entity.type
_entity.pdbx_description
1 polymer ?
#
loop_
_entity_poly.entity_id
_entity_poly.type
_entity_poly.pdbx_seq_one_letter_code
_entity_poly.pdbx_strand_id
1 'polypeptide(L)'
;MQRLNFPCYTFRVKNRENRTLIFDDIRKKFVVLTPEEWVRQHVVQFLIQEKNYPLSHINVEKQITLNGLKKRYDVVVFKPNGQLHILVECKAPEINISQSTFDQIAQYNFKLNANYLMVSNGLTHFYCQTDLIAEKYEFMQEIPEFSR
;
A
#
# COMPACT_ATOMS: atom_id res chain seq x y z
N MET A 1 -17.06 6.28 -8.04
CA MET A 1 -15.98 6.56 -7.06
C MET A 1 -15.41 7.93 -7.35
N GLN A 2 -14.95 8.65 -6.33
CA GLN A 2 -14.35 9.97 -6.52
C GLN A 2 -12.96 9.89 -7.18
N ARG A 3 -12.54 10.99 -7.82
CA ARG A 3 -11.20 11.13 -8.37
C ARG A 3 -10.18 11.21 -7.22
N LEU A 4 -9.09 10.47 -7.36
CA LEU A 4 -7.96 10.47 -6.44
C LEU A 4 -6.77 11.24 -7.05
N ASN A 5 -5.82 11.65 -6.23
CA ASN A 5 -4.61 12.37 -6.62
C ASN A 5 -3.51 11.43 -7.14
N PHE A 6 -3.90 10.54 -8.06
CA PHE A 6 -3.01 9.67 -8.82
C PHE A 6 -3.14 9.98 -10.33
N PRO A 7 -2.17 9.53 -11.16
CA PRO A 7 -2.38 9.40 -12.60
C PRO A 7 -3.65 8.60 -12.93
N CYS A 8 -4.14 8.77 -14.15
CA CYS A 8 -5.34 8.08 -14.61
C CYS A 8 -5.05 6.61 -14.93
N TYR A 9 -5.69 5.69 -14.22
CA TYR A 9 -5.60 4.25 -14.48
C TYR A 9 -6.94 3.67 -14.93
N THR A 10 -6.88 2.59 -15.71
CA THR A 10 -8.06 1.85 -16.15
C THR A 10 -8.25 0.62 -15.26
N PHE A 11 -9.46 0.45 -14.72
CA PHE A 11 -9.80 -0.68 -13.87
C PHE A 11 -10.95 -1.49 -14.45
N ARG A 12 -10.89 -2.81 -14.28
CA ARG A 12 -11.99 -3.71 -14.61
C ARG A 12 -12.98 -3.74 -13.45
N VAL A 13 -14.12 -3.08 -13.63
CA VAL A 13 -15.19 -2.99 -12.63
C VAL A 13 -16.44 -3.70 -13.15
N LYS A 14 -17.18 -4.38 -12.27
CA LYS A 14 -18.47 -4.99 -12.59
C LYS A 14 -19.45 -4.86 -11.44
N ASN A 15 -20.75 -4.85 -11.74
CA ASN A 15 -21.80 -4.88 -10.72
C ASN A 15 -22.36 -6.30 -10.58
N ARG A 16 -22.58 -6.74 -9.34
CA ARG A 16 -23.22 -8.01 -9.01
C ARG A 16 -24.02 -7.85 -7.71
N GLU A 17 -25.32 -8.19 -7.73
CA GLU A 17 -26.17 -8.24 -6.52
C GLU A 17 -26.07 -6.95 -5.68
N ASN A 18 -26.30 -5.78 -6.30
CA ASN A 18 -26.16 -4.43 -5.69
C ASN A 18 -24.78 -4.07 -5.13
N ARG A 19 -23.73 -4.85 -5.43
CA ARG A 19 -22.35 -4.54 -5.06
C ARG A 19 -21.52 -4.26 -6.29
N THR A 20 -20.71 -3.22 -6.21
CA THR A 20 -19.67 -2.94 -7.20
C THR A 20 -18.41 -3.71 -6.82
N LEU A 21 -17.83 -4.41 -7.80
CA LEU A 21 -16.62 -5.20 -7.64
C LEU A 21 -15.53 -4.68 -8.56
N ILE A 22 -14.28 -4.70 -8.10
CA ILE A 22 -13.09 -4.36 -8.88
C ILE A 22 -12.19 -5.58 -9.00
N PHE A 23 -11.59 -5.79 -10.18
CA PHE A 23 -10.59 -6.84 -10.37
C PHE A 23 -9.26 -6.39 -9.75
N ASP A 24 -8.71 -7.21 -8.87
CA ASP A 24 -7.38 -7.00 -8.31
C ASP A 24 -6.36 -7.84 -9.09
N ASP A 25 -5.39 -7.15 -9.71
CA ASP A 25 -4.36 -7.77 -10.55
C ASP A 25 -3.31 -8.58 -9.77
N ILE A 26 -3.17 -8.36 -8.46
CA ILE A 26 -2.29 -9.10 -7.57
C ILE A 26 -2.97 -10.38 -7.09
N ARG A 27 -4.19 -10.26 -6.57
CA ARG A 27 -5.01 -11.37 -6.04
C ARG A 27 -5.71 -12.19 -7.13
N LYS A 28 -5.71 -11.73 -8.38
CA LYS A 28 -6.33 -12.35 -9.56
C LYS A 28 -7.81 -12.70 -9.38
N LYS A 29 -8.56 -11.85 -8.67
CA LYS A 29 -10.00 -12.04 -8.42
C LYS A 29 -10.74 -10.71 -8.33
N PHE A 30 -12.06 -10.76 -8.47
CA PHE A 30 -12.92 -9.61 -8.17
C PHE A 30 -13.16 -9.50 -6.67
N VAL A 31 -12.98 -8.30 -6.12
CA VAL A 31 -13.20 -7.96 -4.71
C VAL A 31 -14.21 -6.82 -4.59
N VAL A 32 -14.81 -6.64 -3.42
CA VAL A 32 -15.76 -5.54 -3.20
C VAL A 32 -15.04 -4.21 -3.32
N LEU A 33 -15.55 -3.32 -4.17
CA LEU A 33 -14.99 -1.99 -4.37
C LEU A 33 -15.45 -1.06 -3.24
N THR A 34 -14.75 -1.13 -2.11
CA THR A 34 -14.88 -0.15 -1.02
C THR A 34 -14.07 1.11 -1.32
N PRO A 35 -14.32 2.24 -0.63
CA PRO A 35 -13.49 3.43 -0.76
C PRO A 35 -12.00 3.19 -0.47
N GLU A 36 -11.68 2.39 0.55
CA GLU A 36 -10.30 1.98 0.85
C GLU A 36 -9.71 1.08 -0.24
N GLU A 37 -10.49 0.14 -0.76
CA GLU A 37 -10.04 -0.74 -1.86
C GLU A 37 -9.79 0.07 -3.14
N TRP A 38 -10.56 1.13 -3.39
CA TRP A 38 -10.30 2.05 -4.50
C TRP A 38 -8.91 2.69 -4.39
N VAL A 39 -8.55 3.16 -3.19
CA VAL A 39 -7.21 3.71 -2.91
C VAL A 39 -6.14 2.63 -3.08
N ARG A 40 -6.36 1.43 -2.53
CA ARG A 40 -5.44 0.30 -2.62
C ARG A 40 -5.12 -0.08 -4.08
N GLN A 41 -6.14 -0.16 -4.93
CA GLN A 41 -5.93 -0.47 -6.36
C GLN A 41 -5.16 0.64 -7.09
N HIS A 42 -5.35 1.93 -6.74
CA HIS A 42 -4.54 3.00 -7.30
C HIS A 42 -3.09 2.95 -6.84
N VAL A 43 -2.85 2.63 -5.57
CA VAL A 43 -1.50 2.42 -5.04
C VAL A 43 -0.79 1.30 -5.80
N VAL A 44 -1.47 0.18 -6.06
CA VAL A 44 -0.90 -0.92 -6.85
C VAL A 44 -0.52 -0.45 -8.25
N GLN A 45 -1.41 0.26 -8.95
CA GLN A 45 -1.10 0.77 -10.30
C GLN A 45 0.03 1.80 -10.29
N PHE A 46 0.07 2.69 -9.29
CA PHE A 46 1.17 3.64 -9.09
C PHE A 46 2.51 2.94 -8.91
N LEU A 47 2.57 1.89 -8.09
CA LEU A 47 3.80 1.14 -7.87
C LEU A 47 4.29 0.44 -9.16
N ILE A 48 3.36 -0.04 -9.99
CA ILE A 48 3.68 -0.76 -11.23
C ILE A 48 4.06 0.21 -12.35
N GLN A 49 3.23 1.22 -12.61
CA GLN A 49 3.32 2.07 -13.80
C GLN A 49 4.29 3.24 -13.62
N GLU A 50 4.32 3.83 -12.41
CA GLU A 50 5.12 5.04 -12.15
C GLU A 50 6.42 4.70 -11.43
N LYS A 51 6.39 3.71 -10.52
CA LYS A 51 7.59 3.27 -9.76
C LYS A 51 8.25 2.03 -10.34
N ASN A 52 7.74 1.51 -11.45
CA ASN A 52 8.34 0.40 -12.22
C ASN A 52 8.56 -0.89 -11.42
N TYR A 53 7.86 -1.10 -10.30
CA TYR A 53 7.99 -2.33 -9.52
C TYR A 53 7.31 -3.50 -10.25
N PRO A 54 8.01 -4.63 -10.47
CA PRO A 54 7.42 -5.80 -11.09
C PRO A 54 6.24 -6.34 -10.28
N LEU A 55 5.18 -6.78 -10.96
CA LEU A 55 4.00 -7.38 -10.33
C LEU A 55 4.38 -8.53 -9.36
N SER A 56 5.39 -9.32 -9.70
CA SER A 56 5.89 -10.44 -8.90
C SER A 56 6.49 -10.02 -7.55
N HIS A 57 6.85 -8.75 -7.40
CA HIS A 57 7.41 -8.21 -6.17
C HIS A 57 6.33 -7.59 -5.27
N ILE A 58 5.10 -7.41 -5.77
CA ILE A 58 4.02 -6.75 -5.05
C ILE A 58 3.08 -7.80 -4.47
N ASN A 59 2.63 -7.62 -3.23
CA ASN A 59 1.64 -8.47 -2.60
C ASN A 59 0.59 -7.63 -1.88
N VAL A 60 -0.64 -8.13 -1.80
CA VAL A 60 -1.82 -7.42 -1.26
C VAL A 60 -2.51 -8.28 -0.22
N GLU A 61 -2.91 -7.69 0.91
CA GLU A 61 -3.60 -8.35 2.03
C GLU A 61 -2.86 -9.57 2.63
N LYS A 62 -1.51 -9.54 2.63
CA LYS A 62 -0.74 -10.62 3.22
C LYS A 62 -0.92 -10.61 4.75
N GLN A 63 -1.48 -11.69 5.26
CA GLN A 63 -1.63 -11.89 6.70
C GLN A 63 -0.29 -12.30 7.32
N ILE A 64 -0.01 -11.71 8.47
CA ILE A 64 1.14 -12.05 9.29
C ILE A 64 0.73 -12.17 10.76
N THR A 65 1.55 -12.87 11.54
CA THR A 65 1.36 -13.00 12.99
C THR A 65 2.43 -12.20 13.71
N LEU A 66 2.04 -11.14 14.44
CA LEU A 66 2.93 -10.37 15.30
C LEU A 66 2.48 -10.52 16.75
N ASN A 67 3.33 -11.05 17.63
CA ASN A 67 3.03 -11.26 19.05
C ASN A 67 1.68 -11.99 19.27
N GLY A 68 1.40 -13.01 18.46
CA GLY A 68 0.13 -13.76 18.51
C GLY A 68 -1.07 -13.06 17.88
N LEU A 69 -0.96 -11.78 17.50
CA LEU A 69 -2.01 -11.03 16.80
C LEU A 69 -1.85 -11.18 15.29
N LYS A 70 -2.95 -11.56 14.64
CA LYS A 70 -3.05 -11.66 13.18
C LYS A 70 -3.32 -10.27 12.60
N LYS A 71 -2.36 -9.72 11.87
CA LYS A 71 -2.47 -8.43 11.15
C LYS A 71 -2.40 -8.68 9.64
N ARG A 72 -3.03 -7.80 8.87
CA ARG A 72 -2.99 -7.80 7.40
C ARG A 72 -2.46 -6.44 6.97
N TYR A 73 -1.52 -6.46 6.04
CA TYR A 73 -1.04 -5.25 5.39
C TYR A 73 -1.77 -5.02 4.08
N ASP A 74 -1.95 -3.77 3.70
CA ASP A 74 -2.67 -3.44 2.48
C ASP A 74 -1.85 -3.79 1.24
N VAL A 75 -0.64 -3.21 1.13
CA VAL A 75 0.29 -3.51 0.04
C VAL A 75 1.71 -3.64 0.59
N VAL A 76 2.46 -4.61 0.08
CA VAL A 76 3.88 -4.79 0.35
C VAL A 76 4.65 -4.95 -0.95
N VAL A 77 5.89 -4.46 -0.98
CA VAL A 77 6.82 -4.67 -2.10
C VAL A 77 8.07 -5.34 -1.58
N PHE A 78 8.52 -6.39 -2.27
CA PHE A 78 9.73 -7.14 -1.95
C PHE A 78 10.90 -6.77 -2.87
N LYS A 79 12.12 -6.91 -2.35
CA LYS A 79 13.36 -6.92 -3.15
C LYS A 79 13.48 -8.26 -3.90
N PRO A 80 14.35 -8.37 -4.93
CA PRO A 80 14.64 -9.64 -5.59
C PRO A 80 15.06 -10.76 -4.63
N ASN A 81 15.72 -10.42 -3.51
CA ASN A 81 16.16 -11.36 -2.48
C ASN A 81 15.04 -11.76 -1.48
N GLY A 82 13.80 -11.32 -1.71
CA GLY A 82 12.64 -11.64 -0.87
C GLY A 82 12.51 -10.81 0.42
N GLN A 83 13.44 -9.88 0.69
CA GLN A 83 13.30 -8.96 1.82
C GLN A 83 12.21 -7.93 1.56
N LEU A 84 11.49 -7.55 2.61
CA LEU A 84 10.48 -6.50 2.51
C LEU A 84 11.17 -5.16 2.23
N HIS A 85 10.68 -4.44 1.22
CA HIS A 85 11.24 -3.17 0.78
C HIS A 85 10.35 -2.00 1.14
N ILE A 86 9.07 -2.10 0.76
CA ILE A 86 8.06 -1.08 0.97
C ILE A 86 6.89 -1.70 1.70
N LEU A 87 6.40 -1.00 2.72
CA LEU A 87 5.15 -1.31 3.39
C LEU A 87 4.16 -0.15 3.18
N VAL A 88 2.95 -0.46 2.73
CA VAL A 88 1.92 0.55 2.45
C VAL A 88 0.67 0.31 3.30
N GLU A 89 0.17 1.37 3.90
CA GLU A 89 -1.14 1.44 4.55
C GLU A 89 -2.07 2.35 3.73
N CYS A 90 -3.24 1.83 3.38
CA CYS A 90 -4.28 2.53 2.65
C CYS A 90 -5.43 2.89 3.60
N LYS A 91 -6.04 4.04 3.38
CA LYS A 91 -7.27 4.46 4.05
C LYS A 91 -8.32 4.86 3.03
N ALA A 92 -9.58 4.83 3.44
CA ALA A 92 -10.65 5.45 2.65
C ALA A 92 -10.39 6.97 2.50
N PRO A 93 -10.76 7.59 1.37
CA PRO A 93 -10.42 8.99 1.12
C PRO A 93 -10.96 10.02 2.12
N GLU A 94 -12.09 9.72 2.76
CA GLU A 94 -12.70 10.53 3.81
C GLU A 94 -11.94 10.49 5.13
N ILE A 95 -10.98 9.57 5.29
CA ILE A 95 -10.18 9.41 6.51
C ILE A 95 -8.93 10.28 6.41
N ASN A 96 -8.81 11.23 7.33
CA ASN A 96 -7.61 12.04 7.48
C ASN A 96 -6.44 11.20 7.99
N ILE A 97 -5.29 11.32 7.33
CA ILE A 97 -4.05 10.68 7.78
C ILE A 97 -3.50 11.48 8.95
N SER A 98 -3.50 10.87 10.14
CA SER A 98 -2.99 11.44 11.40
C SER A 98 -1.65 10.83 11.79
N GLN A 99 -0.97 11.44 12.76
CA GLN A 99 0.21 10.85 13.40
C GLN A 99 -0.07 9.42 13.91
N SER A 100 -1.24 9.16 14.49
CA SER A 100 -1.61 7.81 14.95
C SER A 100 -1.69 6.78 13.82
N THR A 101 -1.99 7.20 12.58
CA THR A 101 -1.94 6.31 11.41
C THR A 101 -0.50 5.95 11.06
N PHE A 102 0.43 6.89 11.20
CA PHE A 102 1.86 6.63 11.06
C PHE A 102 2.40 5.73 12.17
N ASP A 103 2.06 6.04 13.42
CA ASP A 103 2.53 5.27 14.57
C ASP A 103 2.11 3.80 14.43
N GLN A 104 0.91 3.55 13.90
CA GLN A 104 0.43 2.22 13.60
C GLN A 104 1.33 1.47 12.59
N ILE A 105 1.63 2.07 11.44
CA ILE A 105 2.46 1.41 10.41
C ILE A 105 3.93 1.31 10.85
N ALA A 106 4.44 2.32 11.56
CA ALA A 106 5.80 2.34 12.12
C ALA A 106 6.01 1.21 13.15
N GLN A 107 5.03 1.00 14.03
CA GLN A 107 5.09 -0.09 15.01
C GLN A 107 5.15 -1.47 14.34
N TYR A 108 4.43 -1.65 13.23
CA TYR A 108 4.52 -2.89 12.46
C TYR A 108 5.86 -3.03 11.77
N ASN A 109 6.37 -1.93 11.22
CA ASN A 109 7.62 -1.94 10.50
C ASN A 109 8.81 -2.34 11.37
N PHE A 110 8.81 -2.02 12.66
CA PHE A 110 9.84 -2.45 13.61
C PHE A 110 10.10 -3.97 13.60
N LYS A 111 9.09 -4.78 13.23
CA LYS A 111 9.24 -6.25 13.13
C LYS A 111 9.49 -6.75 11.73
N LEU A 112 9.12 -5.95 10.73
CA LEU A 112 9.22 -6.35 9.33
C LEU A 112 10.48 -5.84 8.64
N ASN A 113 11.09 -4.78 9.17
CA ASN A 113 12.28 -4.12 8.66
C ASN A 113 12.15 -3.69 7.19
N ALA A 114 11.01 -3.10 6.80
CA ALA A 114 10.91 -2.45 5.49
C ALA A 114 11.76 -1.19 5.45
N ASN A 115 12.43 -0.97 4.31
CA ASN A 115 13.22 0.23 4.06
C ASN A 115 12.35 1.49 3.97
N TYR A 116 11.14 1.37 3.43
CA TYR A 116 10.26 2.50 3.16
C TYR A 116 8.83 2.22 3.59
N LEU A 117 8.16 3.27 4.05
CA LEU A 117 6.75 3.30 4.39
C LEU A 117 6.00 4.24 3.48
N MET A 118 4.76 3.88 3.14
CA MET A 118 3.80 4.77 2.49
C MET A 118 2.47 4.71 3.22
N VAL A 119 1.87 5.87 3.43
CA VAL A 119 0.49 5.98 3.91
C VAL A 119 -0.29 6.83 2.92
N SER A 120 -1.46 6.34 2.50
CA SER A 120 -2.27 7.00 1.49
C SER A 120 -3.76 6.85 1.77
N ASN A 121 -4.50 7.95 1.66
CA ASN A 121 -5.96 7.94 1.55
C ASN A 121 -6.41 8.26 0.11
N GLY A 122 -5.48 8.28 -0.84
CA GLY A 122 -5.74 8.60 -2.23
C GLY A 122 -5.84 10.09 -2.56
N LEU A 123 -6.03 10.97 -1.58
CA LEU A 123 -5.97 12.43 -1.77
C LEU A 123 -4.65 13.01 -1.26
N THR A 124 -4.11 12.41 -0.22
CA THR A 124 -2.81 12.74 0.37
C THR A 124 -1.97 11.48 0.45
N HIS A 125 -0.68 11.63 0.18
CA HIS A 125 0.30 10.57 0.24
C HIS A 125 1.46 11.03 1.07
N PHE A 126 1.94 10.15 1.93
CA PHE A 126 3.13 10.39 2.71
C PHE A 126 4.07 9.21 2.62
N TYR A 127 5.35 9.53 2.67
CA TYR A 127 6.44 8.58 2.47
C TYR A 127 7.47 8.77 3.58
N CYS A 128 7.98 7.66 4.11
CA CYS A 128 9.07 7.70 5.06
C CYS A 128 10.14 6.68 4.70
N GLN A 129 11.40 7.05 4.89
CA GLN A 129 12.50 6.09 4.96
C GLN A 129 12.71 5.67 6.41
N THR A 130 12.94 4.38 6.62
CA THR A 130 13.29 3.84 7.93
C THR A 130 14.80 3.98 8.13
N ASP A 131 15.21 4.74 9.14
CA ASP A 131 16.55 4.65 9.70
C ASP A 131 16.53 3.59 10.81
N LEU A 132 16.96 2.37 10.45
CA LEU A 132 17.01 1.23 11.36
C LEU A 132 18.07 1.40 12.47
N ILE A 133 19.07 2.26 12.27
CA ILE A 133 20.16 2.46 13.24
C ILE A 133 19.72 3.49 14.29
N ALA A 134 19.09 4.58 13.86
CA ALA A 134 18.59 5.62 14.76
C ALA A 134 17.18 5.34 15.30
N GLU A 135 16.51 4.27 14.83
CA GLU A 135 15.09 3.98 15.06
C GLU A 135 14.18 5.16 14.70
N LYS A 136 14.53 5.88 13.62
CA LYS A 136 13.82 7.08 13.16
C LYS A 136 13.16 6.86 11.81
N TYR A 137 12.16 7.71 11.55
CA TYR A 137 11.50 7.80 10.27
C TYR A 137 11.76 9.19 9.69
N GLU A 138 12.35 9.22 8.50
CA GLU A 138 12.61 10.46 7.79
C GLU A 138 11.55 10.62 6.69
N PHE A 139 10.78 11.71 6.76
CA PHE A 139 9.79 12.02 5.74
C PHE A 139 10.45 12.32 4.39
N MET A 140 9.87 11.77 3.33
CA MET A 140 10.32 11.92 1.97
C MET A 140 9.24 12.52 1.09
N GLN A 141 9.64 13.12 -0.03
CA GLN A 141 8.70 13.60 -1.04
C GLN A 141 8.07 12.44 -1.84
N GLU A 142 8.81 11.35 -2.04
CA GLU A 142 8.33 10.19 -2.79
C GLU A 142 9.06 8.90 -2.40
N ILE A 143 8.47 7.76 -2.76
CA ILE A 143 9.13 6.46 -2.72
C ILE A 143 10.07 6.29 -3.92
N PRO A 144 11.20 5.59 -3.75
CA PRO A 144 12.12 5.33 -4.85
C PRO A 144 11.49 4.47 -5.95
N GLU A 145 12.01 4.62 -7.16
CA GLU A 145 11.71 3.70 -8.25
C GLU A 145 12.43 2.37 -8.08
N PHE A 146 11.95 1.35 -8.77
CA PHE A 146 12.61 0.06 -8.83
C PHE A 146 13.96 0.17 -9.55
N SER A 147 15.05 -0.04 -8.81
CA SER A 147 16.38 -0.29 -9.35
C SER A 147 16.72 -1.78 -9.26
N ARG A 148 17.31 -2.34 -10.32
CA ARG A 148 17.78 -3.73 -10.34
C ARG A 148 19.02 -3.93 -9.47
#